data_AF-A0A1R0F8D5-F1
#
_entry.id   AF-A0A1R0F8D5-F1
#
_cell.length_a   1.000
_cell.length_b   1.000
_cell.length_c   1.000
_cell.angle_alpha   90.00
_cell.angle_beta   90.00
_cell.angle_gamma   90.00
#
_symmetry.space_group_name_H-M   'P 1'
#
loop_
_entity.id
_entity.type
_entity.pdbx_description
1 polymer ?
#
loop_
_entity_poly.entity_id
_entity_poly.type
_entity_poly.pdbx_seq_one_letter_code
_entity_poly.pdbx_strand_id
1 'polypeptide(L)'
;MTKLIYALLVGIIGAIIVHICVVLMVPHFSELNTWKRLLATNNKYNFAPLGEDNPIVASTDPLFHLKACRFNLDDGPVHIKAEGTAPFWSMSVYDRNGTNFYSLNNHTMPNGKLDLVIGNPGQIMELKQSTPESVENSVLIGEDIADGFVILRSLKTKLTNNGDEFLDHAHCQTLDY
;
A
#
# COMPACT_ATOMS: atom_id res chain seq x y z
N MET A 1 -22.32 52.76 -0.43
CA MET A 1 -22.65 51.66 -1.36
C MET A 1 -21.39 50.96 -1.88
N THR A 2 -20.52 51.64 -2.65
CA THR A 2 -19.31 51.05 -3.27
C THR A 2 -18.30 50.43 -2.28
N LYS A 3 -18.01 51.11 -1.17
CA LYS A 3 -17.12 50.57 -0.12
C LYS A 3 -17.64 49.27 0.50
N LEU A 4 -18.96 49.14 0.61
CA LEU A 4 -19.63 47.98 1.19
C LEU A 4 -19.60 46.80 0.21
N ILE A 5 -19.85 47.06 -1.07
CA ILE A 5 -19.70 46.07 -2.15
C ILE A 5 -18.26 45.58 -2.24
N TYR A 6 -17.28 46.48 -2.16
CA TYR A 6 -15.86 46.13 -2.19
C TYR A 6 -15.45 45.26 -1.00
N ALA A 7 -15.86 45.64 0.22
CA ALA A 7 -15.60 44.83 1.42
C ALA A 7 -16.20 43.42 1.32
N LEU A 8 -17.41 43.31 0.74
CA LEU A 8 -18.09 42.03 0.55
C LEU A 8 -17.38 41.15 -0.49
N LEU A 9 -16.95 41.74 -1.60
CA LEU A 9 -16.16 41.02 -2.62
C LEU A 9 -14.84 40.51 -2.06
N VAL A 10 -14.09 41.34 -1.34
CA VAL A 10 -12.82 40.93 -0.72
C VAL A 10 -13.06 39.83 0.31
N GLY A 11 -14.12 39.93 1.11
CA GLY A 11 -14.50 38.89 2.08
C GLY A 11 -14.82 37.56 1.41
N ILE A 12 -15.61 37.56 0.32
CA ILE A 12 -15.95 36.34 -0.43
C ILE A 12 -14.69 35.72 -1.04
N ILE A 13 -13.87 36.52 -1.72
CA ILE A 13 -12.65 36.02 -2.36
C ILE A 13 -11.70 35.43 -1.30
N GLY A 14 -11.52 36.13 -0.17
CA GLY A 14 -10.73 35.63 0.96
C GLY A 14 -11.27 34.31 1.52
N ALA A 15 -12.58 34.21 1.72
CA ALA A 15 -13.22 32.98 2.20
C ALA A 15 -13.04 31.81 1.22
N ILE A 16 -13.16 32.05 -0.08
CA ILE A 16 -12.93 31.03 -1.12
C ILE A 16 -11.48 30.54 -1.08
N ILE A 17 -10.51 31.46 -1.00
CA ILE A 17 -9.09 31.11 -0.94
C ILE A 17 -8.81 30.25 0.29
N VAL A 18 -9.24 30.69 1.48
CA VAL A 18 -9.05 29.94 2.73
C VAL A 18 -9.72 28.57 2.64
N HIS A 19 -10.93 28.49 2.11
CA HIS A 19 -11.64 27.23 1.92
C HIS A 19 -10.85 26.26 1.02
N ILE A 20 -10.38 26.72 -0.15
CA ILE A 20 -9.57 25.90 -1.07
C ILE A 20 -8.30 25.41 -0.38
N CYS A 21 -7.56 26.29 0.30
CA CYS A 21 -6.35 25.91 1.03
C CYS A 21 -6.62 24.85 2.10
N VAL A 22 -7.69 25.00 2.88
CA VAL A 22 -8.07 24.03 3.91
C VAL A 22 -8.43 22.69 3.29
N VAL A 23 -9.29 22.66 2.26
CA VAL A 23 -9.71 21.42 1.59
C VAL A 23 -8.51 20.67 1.00
N LEU A 24 -7.56 21.38 0.39
CA LEU A 24 -6.33 20.78 -0.15
C LEU A 24 -5.36 20.30 0.94
N MET A 25 -5.41 20.89 2.13
CA MET A 25 -4.60 20.47 3.28
C MET A 25 -5.18 19.26 4.04
N VAL A 26 -6.50 19.01 3.96
CA VAL A 26 -7.16 17.86 4.61
C VAL A 26 -6.41 16.52 4.44
N PRO A 27 -5.99 16.08 3.24
CA PRO A 27 -5.32 14.79 3.09
C PRO A 27 -4.01 14.68 3.88
N HIS A 28 -3.29 15.78 4.08
CA HIS A 28 -2.02 15.77 4.80
C HIS A 28 -2.21 15.74 6.33
N PHE A 29 -3.24 16.44 6.84
CA PHE A 29 -3.49 16.58 8.28
C PHE A 29 -4.54 15.60 8.84
N SER A 30 -5.17 14.79 8.00
CA SER A 30 -6.14 13.80 8.47
C SER A 30 -5.46 12.79 9.41
N GLU A 31 -5.84 12.83 10.70
CA GLU A 31 -5.34 11.89 11.71
C GLU A 31 -5.80 10.44 11.48
N LEU A 32 -6.75 10.24 10.57
CA LEU A 32 -7.35 8.95 10.23
C LEU A 32 -6.87 8.42 8.88
N ASN A 33 -5.66 8.78 8.45
CA ASN A 33 -5.09 8.22 7.24
C ASN A 33 -4.83 6.70 7.41
N THR A 34 -4.91 5.97 6.29
CA THR A 34 -4.67 4.51 6.24
C THR A 34 -3.37 4.12 6.93
N TRP A 35 -2.34 4.94 6.80
CA TRP A 35 -1.03 4.74 7.41
C TRP A 35 -1.08 4.66 8.94
N LYS A 36 -1.69 5.65 9.61
CA LYS A 36 -1.79 5.65 11.09
C LYS A 36 -2.57 4.45 11.62
N ARG A 37 -3.57 3.96 10.89
CA ARG A 37 -4.30 2.73 11.25
C ARG A 37 -3.44 1.48 11.08
N LEU A 38 -2.61 1.43 10.04
CA LEU A 38 -1.62 0.36 9.85
C LEU A 38 -0.53 0.38 10.93
N LEU A 39 -0.17 1.55 11.47
CA LEU A 39 0.78 1.66 12.59
C LEU A 39 0.26 0.98 13.87
N ALA A 40 -1.06 0.90 14.05
CA ALA A 40 -1.67 0.24 15.21
C ALA A 40 -1.56 -1.30 15.16
N THR A 41 -1.08 -1.86 14.05
CA THR A 41 -0.87 -3.29 13.86
C THR A 41 0.63 -3.61 13.76
N ASN A 42 1.04 -4.76 14.30
CA ASN A 42 2.41 -5.26 14.13
C ASN A 42 2.60 -5.89 12.74
N ASN A 43 2.66 -5.04 11.72
CA ASN A 43 2.77 -5.43 10.31
C ASN A 43 4.02 -4.88 9.62
N LYS A 44 5.02 -4.39 10.37
CA LYS A 44 6.31 -4.02 9.78
C LYS A 44 7.06 -5.30 9.42
N TYR A 45 7.38 -5.51 8.14
CA TYR A 45 8.05 -6.72 7.63
C TYR A 45 7.34 -8.02 8.03
N ASN A 46 6.01 -7.99 8.07
CA ASN A 46 5.20 -9.17 8.23
C ASN A 46 3.77 -8.88 7.76
N PHE A 47 3.16 -9.82 7.04
CA PHE A 47 1.75 -9.71 6.69
C PHE A 47 0.89 -9.94 7.92
N ALA A 48 0.13 -8.91 8.31
CA ALA A 48 -0.85 -9.01 9.38
C ALA A 48 -2.27 -8.74 8.84
N PRO A 49 -3.30 -9.37 9.42
CA PRO A 49 -4.68 -9.02 9.11
C PRO A 49 -4.97 -7.57 9.50
N LEU A 50 -5.84 -6.93 8.73
CA LEU A 50 -6.43 -5.65 9.12
C LEU A 50 -7.63 -5.90 10.02
N GLY A 51 -7.84 -5.04 11.03
CA GLY A 51 -9.02 -5.13 11.90
C GLY A 51 -10.33 -4.99 11.11
N GLU A 52 -11.40 -5.65 11.55
CA GLU A 52 -12.72 -5.60 10.89
C GLU A 52 -13.31 -4.18 10.84
N ASP A 53 -12.95 -3.35 11.82
CA ASP A 53 -13.32 -1.94 11.90
C ASP A 53 -12.51 -1.04 10.94
N ASN A 54 -11.49 -1.59 10.28
CA ASN A 54 -10.71 -0.84 9.31
C ASN A 54 -11.58 -0.50 8.09
N PRO A 55 -11.70 0.78 7.69
CA PRO A 55 -12.54 1.19 6.56
C PRO A 55 -12.19 0.47 5.26
N ILE A 56 -10.93 0.04 5.08
CA ILE A 56 -10.50 -0.74 3.91
C ILE A 56 -11.17 -2.10 3.91
N VAL A 57 -11.21 -2.78 5.06
CA VAL A 57 -11.88 -4.07 5.20
C VAL A 57 -13.38 -3.91 5.08
N ALA A 58 -13.95 -2.93 5.79
CA ALA A 58 -15.40 -2.68 5.81
C ALA A 58 -15.98 -2.25 4.45
N SER A 59 -15.17 -1.64 3.56
CA SER A 59 -15.59 -1.27 2.20
C SER A 59 -15.24 -2.31 1.14
N THR A 60 -14.51 -3.37 1.50
CA THR A 60 -14.15 -4.45 0.59
C THR A 60 -15.24 -5.52 0.58
N ASP A 61 -15.42 -6.22 -0.55
CA ASP A 61 -16.33 -7.35 -0.65
C ASP A 61 -15.96 -8.44 0.38
N PRO A 62 -16.92 -8.97 1.17
CA PRO A 62 -16.67 -9.95 2.23
C PRO A 62 -15.99 -11.26 1.78
N LEU A 63 -16.01 -11.57 0.47
CA LEU A 63 -15.30 -12.73 -0.09
C LEU A 63 -13.79 -12.50 -0.20
N PHE A 64 -13.32 -11.26 -0.07
CA PHE A 64 -11.90 -10.96 -0.06
C PHE A 64 -11.35 -10.94 1.36
N HIS A 65 -10.30 -11.73 1.56
CA HIS A 65 -9.46 -11.62 2.73
C HIS A 65 -8.28 -10.69 2.43
N LEU A 66 -7.90 -9.87 3.41
CA LEU A 66 -6.85 -8.87 3.26
C LEU A 66 -5.81 -9.04 4.36
N LYS A 67 -4.54 -9.03 3.97
CA LYS A 67 -3.42 -8.77 4.87
C LYS A 67 -2.65 -7.55 4.37
N ALA A 68 -2.02 -6.84 5.29
CA ALA A 68 -1.16 -5.72 4.97
C ALA A 68 0.23 -5.93 5.55
N CYS A 69 1.23 -5.42 4.84
CA CYS A 69 2.61 -5.33 5.31
C CYS A 69 3.11 -3.89 5.13
N ARG A 70 3.71 -3.32 6.17
CA ARG A 70 4.46 -2.06 6.12
C ARG A 70 5.94 -2.35 5.91
N PHE A 71 6.61 -1.47 5.18
CA PHE A 71 8.04 -1.52 4.96
C PHE A 71 8.64 -0.11 5.03
N ASN A 72 9.94 -0.04 5.24
CA ASN A 72 10.73 1.17 5.12
C ASN A 72 11.97 0.83 4.27
N LEU A 73 12.17 1.55 3.16
CA LEU A 73 13.24 1.28 2.20
C LEU A 73 14.61 1.83 2.66
N ASP A 74 14.65 2.65 3.71
CA ASP A 74 15.90 3.03 4.38
C ASP A 74 16.51 1.83 5.14
N ASP A 75 15.68 0.88 5.60
CA ASP A 75 16.15 -0.38 6.21
C ASP A 75 16.67 -1.38 5.14
N GLY A 76 16.30 -1.19 3.87
CA GLY A 76 16.67 -2.05 2.73
C GLY A 76 15.48 -2.38 1.82
N PRO A 77 15.73 -3.02 0.66
CA PRO A 77 14.68 -3.54 -0.22
C PRO A 77 13.81 -4.53 0.52
N VAL A 78 12.53 -4.58 0.18
CA VAL A 78 11.58 -5.53 0.71
C VAL A 78 11.25 -6.59 -0.33
N HIS A 79 11.36 -7.86 0.04
CA HIS A 79 10.90 -9.00 -0.74
C HIS A 79 9.51 -9.41 -0.28
N ILE A 80 8.61 -9.50 -1.24
CA ILE A 80 7.23 -9.90 -1.06
C ILE A 80 6.99 -11.13 -1.91
N LYS A 81 6.67 -12.22 -1.24
CA LYS A 81 6.47 -13.52 -1.87
C LYS A 81 5.26 -14.21 -1.25
N ALA A 82 4.51 -14.97 -2.03
CA ALA A 82 3.53 -15.90 -1.47
C ALA A 82 3.59 -17.25 -2.16
N GLU A 83 3.48 -18.30 -1.36
CA GLU A 83 3.34 -19.67 -1.83
C GLU A 83 1.86 -20.10 -1.84
N GLY A 84 1.54 -21.12 -2.64
CA GLY A 84 0.16 -21.59 -2.80
C GLY A 84 -0.59 -20.94 -3.95
N THR A 85 -1.89 -21.20 -4.03
CA THR A 85 -2.78 -20.70 -5.08
C THR A 85 -4.08 -20.17 -4.50
N ALA A 86 -4.62 -19.15 -5.14
CA ALA A 86 -5.96 -18.65 -4.89
C ALA A 86 -6.70 -18.54 -6.23
N PRO A 87 -8.04 -18.66 -6.25
CA PRO A 87 -8.85 -18.43 -7.46
C PRO A 87 -8.55 -17.07 -8.08
N PHE A 88 -8.36 -16.06 -7.23
CA PHE A 88 -7.90 -14.74 -7.62
C PHE A 88 -7.17 -14.12 -6.43
N TRP A 89 -6.05 -13.46 -6.71
CA TRP A 89 -5.36 -12.63 -5.73
C TRP A 89 -4.88 -11.35 -6.41
N SER A 90 -4.86 -10.26 -5.65
CA SER A 90 -4.32 -8.98 -6.10
C SER A 90 -3.50 -8.33 -5.02
N MET A 91 -2.50 -7.58 -5.44
CA MET A 91 -1.61 -6.86 -4.55
C MET A 91 -1.48 -5.42 -5.03
N SER A 92 -1.54 -4.49 -4.09
CA SER A 92 -1.39 -3.07 -4.33
C SER A 92 -0.37 -2.48 -3.36
N VAL A 93 0.53 -1.66 -3.90
CA VAL A 93 1.62 -1.02 -3.18
C VAL A 93 1.34 0.47 -3.10
N TYR A 94 1.49 1.01 -1.89
CA TYR A 94 1.15 2.38 -1.56
C TYR A 94 2.33 3.08 -0.87
N ASP A 95 2.47 4.38 -1.15
CA ASP A 95 3.35 5.25 -0.38
C ASP A 95 2.73 5.58 1.00
N ARG A 96 3.47 6.29 1.84
CA ARG A 96 3.00 6.80 3.13
C ARG A 96 1.75 7.70 3.05
N ASN A 97 1.51 8.36 1.92
CA ASN A 97 0.36 9.23 1.69
C ASN A 97 -0.89 8.43 1.26
N GLY A 98 -0.76 7.13 0.98
CA GLY A 98 -1.83 6.29 0.45
C GLY A 98 -1.98 6.37 -1.07
N THR A 99 -1.00 6.91 -1.78
CA THR A 99 -0.92 6.91 -3.24
C THR A 99 -0.54 5.51 -3.71
N ASN A 100 -1.38 4.89 -4.54
CA ASN A 100 -1.04 3.62 -5.18
C ASN A 100 -0.10 3.88 -6.36
N PHE A 101 1.10 3.32 -6.32
CA PHE A 101 2.08 3.46 -7.41
C PHE A 101 2.33 2.15 -8.16
N TYR A 102 1.96 1.00 -7.57
CA TYR A 102 2.13 -0.28 -8.24
C TYR A 102 1.03 -1.26 -7.84
N SER A 103 0.53 -2.04 -8.79
CA SER A 103 -0.48 -3.08 -8.55
C SER A 103 -0.33 -4.24 -9.52
N LEU A 104 -0.59 -5.45 -9.04
CA LEU A 104 -0.49 -6.68 -9.81
C LEU A 104 -1.48 -7.74 -9.29
N ASN A 105 -1.72 -8.78 -10.08
CA ASN A 105 -2.57 -9.91 -9.74
C ASN A 105 -2.04 -11.22 -10.36
N ASN A 106 -2.72 -12.32 -10.05
CA ASN A 106 -2.39 -13.65 -10.57
C ASN A 106 -2.48 -13.77 -12.11
N HIS A 107 -3.21 -12.90 -12.80
CA HIS A 107 -3.29 -12.90 -14.26
C HIS A 107 -2.18 -12.09 -14.94
N THR A 108 -1.59 -11.12 -14.24
CA THR A 108 -0.48 -10.30 -14.74
C THR A 108 0.89 -10.87 -14.41
N MET A 109 0.98 -11.76 -13.40
CA MET A 109 2.25 -12.35 -12.98
C MET A 109 2.63 -13.61 -13.76
N PRO A 110 3.93 -13.80 -14.06
CA PRO A 110 4.44 -15.06 -14.57
C PRO A 110 4.05 -16.22 -13.64
N ASN A 111 3.43 -17.26 -14.20
CA ASN A 111 2.95 -18.44 -13.47
C ASN A 111 1.94 -18.17 -12.34
N GLY A 112 1.37 -16.96 -12.26
CA GLY A 112 0.41 -16.57 -11.23
C GLY A 112 0.97 -16.58 -9.80
N LYS A 113 2.29 -16.58 -9.64
CA LYS A 113 2.98 -16.56 -8.34
C LYS A 113 3.31 -15.14 -7.94
N LEU A 114 3.18 -14.84 -6.65
CA LEU A 114 3.59 -13.55 -6.09
C LEU A 114 5.08 -13.62 -5.76
N ASP A 115 5.89 -12.85 -6.48
CA ASP A 115 7.32 -12.68 -6.24
C ASP A 115 7.77 -11.28 -6.71
N LEU A 116 7.91 -10.35 -5.76
CA LEU A 116 8.15 -8.93 -6.00
C LEU A 116 9.22 -8.40 -5.04
N VAL A 117 10.15 -7.61 -5.55
CA VAL A 117 11.08 -6.82 -4.74
C VAL A 117 10.83 -5.35 -4.97
N ILE A 118 10.69 -4.59 -3.88
CA ILE A 118 10.55 -3.14 -3.90
C ILE A 118 11.77 -2.53 -3.21
N GLY A 119 12.39 -1.55 -3.85
CA GLY A 119 13.54 -0.84 -3.31
C GLY A 119 13.66 0.55 -3.92
N ASN A 120 14.57 1.36 -3.38
CA ASN A 120 14.92 2.63 -3.99
C ASN A 120 15.67 2.39 -5.31
N PRO A 121 15.67 3.34 -6.27
CA PRO A 121 16.31 3.15 -7.57
C PRO A 121 17.77 2.67 -7.51
N GLY A 122 18.53 3.18 -6.52
CA GLY A 122 19.91 2.74 -6.27
C GLY A 122 20.00 1.27 -5.82
N GLN A 123 19.12 0.84 -4.92
CA GLN A 123 19.09 -0.54 -4.40
C GLN A 123 18.68 -1.54 -5.50
N ILE A 124 17.68 -1.17 -6.32
CA ILE A 124 17.26 -2.01 -7.45
C ILE A 124 18.37 -2.12 -8.51
N MET A 125 19.13 -1.05 -8.73
CA MET A 125 20.29 -1.10 -9.61
C MET A 125 21.36 -2.05 -9.08
N GLU A 126 21.62 -2.06 -7.77
CA GLU A 126 22.57 -2.97 -7.14
C GLU A 126 22.12 -4.43 -7.24
N LEU A 127 20.84 -4.72 -6.95
CA LEU A 127 20.27 -6.07 -7.14
C LEU A 127 20.38 -6.58 -8.58
N LYS A 128 20.18 -5.70 -9.56
CA LYS A 128 20.38 -6.04 -10.98
C LYS A 128 21.84 -6.34 -11.33
N GLN A 129 22.80 -5.75 -10.61
CA GLN A 129 24.22 -5.98 -10.83
C GLN A 129 24.70 -7.27 -10.15
N SER A 130 24.28 -7.53 -8.91
CA SER A 130 24.69 -8.72 -8.16
C SER A 130 23.93 -9.99 -8.56
N THR A 131 22.72 -9.84 -9.13
CA THR A 131 21.81 -10.94 -9.52
C THR A 131 21.77 -12.07 -8.49
N PRO A 132 21.31 -11.81 -7.25
CA PRO A 132 21.17 -12.86 -6.25
C PRO A 132 20.15 -13.92 -6.70
N GLU A 133 20.44 -15.20 -6.46
CA GLU A 133 19.50 -16.31 -6.79
C GLU A 133 18.13 -16.14 -6.13
N SER A 134 18.06 -15.48 -4.96
CA SER A 134 16.82 -15.24 -4.23
C SER A 134 15.84 -14.32 -4.94
N VAL A 135 16.30 -13.49 -5.89
CA VAL A 135 15.49 -12.48 -6.59
C VAL A 135 15.53 -12.60 -8.11
N GLU A 136 16.15 -13.65 -8.64
CA GLU A 136 16.38 -13.85 -10.08
C GLU A 136 15.08 -13.80 -10.90
N ASN A 137 13.99 -14.34 -10.34
CA ASN A 137 12.67 -14.38 -10.99
C ASN A 137 11.70 -13.34 -10.43
N SER A 138 12.16 -12.48 -9.52
CA SER A 138 11.32 -11.46 -8.91
C SER A 138 11.10 -10.29 -9.84
N VAL A 139 9.90 -9.72 -9.79
CA VAL A 139 9.66 -8.41 -10.41
C VAL A 139 10.34 -7.34 -9.55
N LEU A 140 11.21 -6.52 -10.14
CA LEU A 140 11.96 -5.49 -9.42
C LEU A 140 11.34 -4.11 -9.65
N ILE A 141 10.90 -3.45 -8.58
CA ILE A 141 10.27 -2.13 -8.61
C ILE A 141 11.12 -1.12 -7.86
N GLY A 142 11.56 -0.10 -8.60
CA GLY A 142 12.36 1.00 -8.08
C GLY A 142 11.50 2.23 -7.86
N GLU A 143 11.29 2.64 -6.62
CA GLU A 143 10.63 3.91 -6.32
C GLU A 143 11.32 4.71 -5.23
N ASP A 144 11.29 6.04 -5.37
CA ASP A 144 11.96 6.98 -4.45
C ASP A 144 11.05 7.33 -3.26
N ILE A 145 10.88 6.38 -2.35
CA ILE A 145 10.08 6.54 -1.12
C ILE A 145 10.81 5.97 0.10
N ALA A 146 10.63 6.59 1.26
CA ALA A 146 11.16 6.04 2.52
C ALA A 146 10.23 4.98 3.10
N ASP A 147 8.95 5.32 3.28
CA ASP A 147 7.95 4.46 3.92
C ASP A 147 6.84 4.08 2.95
N GLY A 148 6.40 2.83 3.01
CA GLY A 148 5.28 2.34 2.22
C GLY A 148 4.59 1.13 2.84
N PHE A 149 3.49 0.72 2.22
CA PHE A 149 2.77 -0.47 2.62
C PHE A 149 2.16 -1.19 1.42
N VAL A 150 1.94 -2.47 1.63
CA VAL A 150 1.31 -3.37 0.67
C VAL A 150 0.02 -3.89 1.25
N ILE A 151 -1.01 -3.95 0.42
CA ILE A 151 -2.25 -4.66 0.70
C ILE A 151 -2.31 -5.85 -0.24
N LEU A 152 -2.31 -7.05 0.34
CA LEU A 152 -2.52 -8.31 -0.37
C LEU A 152 -3.96 -8.77 -0.14
N ARG A 153 -4.65 -9.07 -1.23
CA ARG A 153 -6.05 -9.52 -1.24
C ARG A 153 -6.14 -10.88 -1.91
N SER A 154 -6.92 -11.76 -1.33
CA SER A 154 -7.21 -13.09 -1.87
C SER A 154 -8.71 -13.33 -1.88
N LEU A 155 -9.21 -13.86 -2.99
CA LEU A 155 -10.61 -14.22 -3.15
C LEU A 155 -10.84 -15.63 -2.60
N LYS A 156 -11.78 -15.73 -1.66
CA LYS A 156 -12.25 -17.03 -1.18
C LYS A 156 -13.39 -17.58 -2.03
N THR A 157 -13.37 -18.89 -2.20
CA THR A 157 -14.46 -19.64 -2.87
C THR A 157 -15.72 -19.76 -1.98
N LYS A 158 -15.59 -19.64 -0.65
CA LYS A 158 -16.70 -19.72 0.31
C LYS A 158 -16.50 -18.76 1.49
N LEU A 159 -17.59 -18.21 2.00
CA LEU A 159 -17.66 -17.46 3.27
C LEU A 159 -17.50 -18.44 4.44
N THR A 160 -16.28 -18.89 4.71
CA THR A 160 -15.95 -19.69 5.90
C THR A 160 -14.90 -18.97 6.74
N ASN A 161 -14.97 -19.18 8.05
CA ASN A 161 -14.00 -18.63 9.02
C ASN A 161 -12.62 -19.33 8.96
N ASN A 162 -12.39 -20.23 8.01
CA ASN A 162 -11.10 -20.89 7.86
C ASN A 162 -10.03 -19.89 7.39
N GLY A 163 -8.75 -20.20 7.65
CA GLY A 163 -7.63 -19.44 7.09
C GLY A 163 -7.68 -19.35 5.56
N ASP A 164 -6.94 -18.40 5.00
CA ASP A 164 -6.73 -18.29 3.57
C ASP A 164 -5.31 -18.81 3.29
N GLU A 165 -5.22 -20.00 2.71
CA GLU A 165 -3.94 -20.71 2.52
C GLU A 165 -2.91 -19.86 1.77
N PHE A 166 -3.34 -19.09 0.76
CA PHE A 166 -2.46 -18.22 0.00
C PHE A 166 -1.96 -17.04 0.86
N LEU A 167 -2.83 -16.43 1.64
CA LEU A 167 -2.41 -15.34 2.54
C LEU A 167 -1.59 -15.84 3.74
N ASP A 168 -1.78 -17.08 4.17
CA ASP A 168 -1.06 -17.68 5.30
C ASP A 168 0.38 -18.05 4.95
N HIS A 169 0.66 -18.32 3.67
CA HIS A 169 2.02 -18.51 3.14
C HIS A 169 2.57 -17.26 2.43
N ALA A 170 2.00 -16.09 2.71
CA ALA A 170 2.53 -14.82 2.23
C ALA A 170 3.58 -14.27 3.20
N HIS A 171 4.74 -13.92 2.65
CA HIS A 171 5.90 -13.38 3.34
C HIS A 171 6.23 -11.98 2.83
N CYS A 172 6.62 -11.12 3.76
CA CYS A 172 7.07 -9.76 3.49
C CYS A 172 8.26 -9.51 4.41
N GLN A 173 9.46 -9.37 3.87
CA GLN A 173 10.68 -9.30 4.67
C GLN A 173 11.71 -8.40 4.01
N THR A 174 12.58 -7.77 4.79
CA THR A 174 13.76 -7.07 4.26
C THR A 174 14.70 -8.07 3.59
N LEU A 175 15.30 -7.65 2.47
CA LEU A 175 16.40 -8.36 1.85
C LEU A 175 17.71 -7.84 2.42
N ASP A 176 18.48 -8.75 2.98
CA ASP A 176 19.90 -8.53 3.21
C ASP A 176 20.63 -8.95 1.92
N TYR A 177 21.34 -8.03 1.28
CA TYR A 177 22.09 -8.24 0.03
C TYR A 177 23.48 -7.61 0.10
#